data_AF-A0A9X9T8N5-F1
#
_entry.id   AF-A0A9X9T8N5-F1
#
_cell.length_a   1.000
_cell.length_b   1.000
_cell.length_c   1.000
_cell.angle_alpha   90.00
_cell.angle_beta   90.00
_cell.angle_gamma   90.00
#
_symmetry.space_group_name_H-M   'P 1'
#
loop_
_entity.id
_entity.type
_entity.pdbx_description
1 polymer ?
#
loop_
_entity_poly.entity_id
_entity_poly.type
_entity_poly.pdbx_seq_one_letter_code
_entity_poly.pdbx_strand_id
1 'polypeptide(L)'
;MVRKFYVLIISMLIIAAAVPAALAATTIGGDQGWYDVYTNVDGCSIYFDGEYKGVTTGGVLSVGVYSTAAPYSTVRAEKSGYSSASQSLPATPSPGEHQSVYLTLNPNTPTT
;
A
#
# COMPACT_ATOMS: atom_id res chain seq x y z
N MET A 1 -53.43 -32.13 21.24
CA MET A 1 -54.11 -31.47 20.09
C MET A 1 -53.14 -30.43 19.50
N VAL A 2 -52.04 -30.93 18.94
CA VAL A 2 -50.77 -30.22 18.66
C VAL A 2 -50.70 -29.71 17.20
N ARG A 3 -51.86 -29.44 16.59
CA ARG A 3 -52.03 -29.40 15.13
C ARG A 3 -52.35 -28.00 14.57
N LYS A 4 -52.13 -26.94 15.36
CA LYS A 4 -52.33 -25.54 14.95
C LYS A 4 -51.13 -24.62 15.26
N PHE A 5 -49.95 -25.21 15.48
CA PHE A 5 -48.70 -24.46 15.68
C PHE A 5 -47.79 -24.41 14.43
N TYR A 6 -48.18 -25.03 13.31
CA TYR A 6 -47.34 -25.16 12.12
C TYR A 6 -47.57 -24.10 11.03
N VAL A 7 -48.56 -23.22 11.17
CA VAL A 7 -48.88 -22.20 10.14
C VAL A 7 -48.14 -20.88 10.36
N LEU A 8 -47.47 -20.70 11.51
CA LEU A 8 -46.63 -19.52 11.78
C LEU A 8 -45.17 -19.68 11.30
N ILE A 9 -44.79 -20.84 10.75
CA ILE A 9 -43.40 -21.16 10.40
C ILE A 9 -43.13 -20.98 8.89
N ILE A 10 -44.14 -20.64 8.07
CA ILE A 10 -44.06 -20.69 6.59
C ILE A 10 -44.27 -19.31 5.92
N SER A 11 -44.37 -18.21 6.67
CA SER A 11 -44.68 -16.88 6.11
C SER A 11 -43.63 -15.78 6.36
N MET A 12 -42.41 -16.13 6.77
CA MET A 12 -41.30 -15.15 6.85
C MET A 12 -40.11 -15.59 5.99
N LEU A 13 -40.44 -16.04 4.78
CA LEU A 13 -39.50 -16.22 3.68
C LEU A 13 -40.03 -15.35 2.57
N ILE A 14 -39.56 -14.09 2.53
CA ILE A 14 -39.55 -13.19 1.36
C ILE A 14 -39.03 -11.81 1.84
N ILE A 15 -37.88 -11.44 1.27
CA ILE A 15 -37.40 -10.08 0.97
C ILE A 15 -36.90 -9.26 2.17
N ALA A 16 -35.58 -9.21 2.31
CA ALA A 16 -34.82 -8.05 1.83
C ALA A 16 -33.33 -8.35 1.99
N ALA A 17 -32.67 -8.72 0.89
CA ALA A 17 -31.23 -8.63 0.78
C ALA A 17 -30.85 -7.15 0.80
N ALA A 18 -30.75 -6.56 1.99
CA ALA A 18 -30.09 -5.29 2.20
C ALA A 18 -28.63 -5.61 2.54
N VAL A 19 -27.84 -5.93 1.51
CA VAL A 19 -26.39 -5.73 1.58
C VAL A 19 -26.22 -4.21 1.62
N PRO A 20 -25.82 -3.58 2.75
CA PRO A 20 -25.44 -2.18 2.68
C PRO A 20 -24.23 -2.13 1.76
N ALA A 21 -24.35 -1.34 0.71
CA ALA A 21 -23.35 -1.12 -0.31
C ALA A 21 -21.95 -1.12 0.32
N ALA A 22 -21.07 -1.94 -0.24
CA ALA A 22 -19.64 -1.80 -0.03
C ALA A 22 -19.34 -0.31 -0.08
N LEU A 23 -18.82 0.22 1.04
CA LEU A 23 -18.24 1.54 1.07
C LEU A 23 -17.20 1.52 -0.05
N ALA A 24 -17.55 2.07 -1.20
CA ALA A 24 -16.59 2.41 -2.21
C ALA A 24 -15.67 3.38 -1.49
N ALA A 25 -14.54 2.85 -1.01
CA ALA A 25 -13.45 3.66 -0.53
C ALA A 25 -13.25 4.69 -1.63
N THR A 26 -13.50 5.96 -1.31
CA THR A 26 -13.16 7.06 -2.20
C THR A 26 -11.73 6.80 -2.62
N THR A 27 -11.50 6.52 -3.90
CA THR A 27 -10.16 6.38 -4.44
C THR A 27 -9.50 7.75 -4.31
N ILE A 28 -8.86 7.98 -3.16
CA ILE A 28 -8.00 9.12 -2.92
C ILE A 28 -6.84 8.94 -3.90
N GLY A 29 -6.95 9.49 -5.10
CA GLY A 29 -5.92 9.33 -6.13
C GLY A 29 -6.40 9.14 -7.56
N GLY A 30 -7.44 9.85 -8.01
CA GLY A 30 -7.85 9.81 -9.42
C GLY A 30 -6.75 10.23 -10.41
N ASP A 31 -5.73 10.98 -9.94
CA ASP A 31 -4.57 11.44 -10.72
C ASP A 31 -3.21 11.01 -10.10
N GLN A 32 -3.23 10.19 -9.03
CA GLN A 32 -2.03 9.71 -8.35
C GLN A 32 -1.71 8.27 -8.74
N GLY A 33 -0.44 8.03 -9.04
CA GLY A 33 0.15 6.70 -9.07
C GLY A 33 0.88 6.41 -7.75
N TRP A 34 1.23 5.15 -7.51
CA TRP A 34 1.93 4.74 -6.29
C TRP A 34 3.20 3.95 -6.59
N TYR A 35 4.26 4.26 -5.85
CA TYR A 35 5.42 3.40 -5.76
C TYR A 35 5.35 2.60 -4.46
N ASP A 36 5.30 1.27 -4.57
CA ASP A 36 5.42 0.36 -3.44
C ASP A 36 6.90 0.02 -3.25
N VAL A 37 7.54 0.69 -2.30
CA VAL A 37 8.96 0.52 -2.03
C VAL A 37 9.15 -0.58 -0.99
N TYR A 38 9.65 -1.72 -1.44
CA TYR A 38 9.95 -2.87 -0.61
C TYR A 38 11.41 -2.85 -0.15
N THR A 39 11.62 -3.16 1.12
CA THR A 39 12.96 -3.33 1.71
C THR A 39 13.10 -4.70 2.36
N ASN A 40 14.29 -5.30 2.27
CA ASN A 40 14.59 -6.58 2.92
C ASN A 40 14.62 -6.48 4.47
N VAL A 41 14.74 -5.27 5.02
CA VAL A 41 14.67 -4.99 6.45
C VAL A 41 13.64 -3.90 6.72
N ASP A 42 12.90 -4.05 7.82
CA ASP A 42 11.87 -3.09 8.21
C ASP A 42 12.46 -1.83 8.85
N GLY A 43 11.70 -0.72 8.88
CA GLY A 43 12.14 0.50 9.52
C GLY A 43 13.26 1.22 8.74
N CYS A 44 13.19 1.21 7.40
CA CYS A 44 14.09 1.96 6.53
C CYS A 44 13.49 3.32 6.20
N SER A 45 14.28 4.38 6.32
CA SER A 45 13.91 5.72 5.83
C SER A 45 14.02 5.75 4.31
N ILE A 46 12.95 6.12 3.62
CA ILE A 46 12.87 6.18 2.16
C ILE A 46 12.95 7.64 1.69
N TYR A 47 13.75 7.86 0.65
CA TYR A 47 13.95 9.16 0.02
C TYR A 47 13.77 9.06 -1.49
N PHE A 48 13.06 10.01 -2.10
CA PHE A 48 13.01 10.19 -3.56
C PHE A 48 13.76 11.45 -3.94
N ASP A 49 14.80 11.34 -4.78
CA ASP A 49 15.68 12.46 -5.15
C ASP A 49 16.19 13.29 -3.95
N GLY A 50 16.41 12.63 -2.81
CA GLY A 50 16.83 13.25 -1.55
C GLY A 50 15.69 13.77 -0.67
N GLU A 51 14.45 13.80 -1.16
CA GLU A 51 13.27 14.19 -0.38
C GLU A 51 12.77 13.01 0.46
N TYR A 52 12.66 13.20 1.77
CA TYR A 52 12.18 12.16 2.69
C TYR A 52 10.69 11.86 2.47
N LYS A 53 10.34 10.58 2.32
CA LYS A 53 8.97 10.10 2.06
C LYS A 53 8.34 9.36 3.23
N GLY A 54 9.14 8.79 4.11
CA GLY A 54 8.64 8.04 5.26
C GLY A 54 9.54 6.88 5.64
N VAL A 55 9.00 5.99 6.47
CA VAL A 55 9.67 4.78 6.95
C VAL A 55 8.90 3.55 6.52
N THR A 56 9.59 2.49 6.08
CA THR A 56 8.95 1.20 5.80
C THR A 56 8.39 0.56 7.07
N THR A 57 7.18 -0.01 6.96
CA THR A 57 6.52 -0.77 8.03
C THR A 57 6.07 -2.11 7.46
N GLY A 58 6.44 -3.22 8.08
CA GLY A 58 6.26 -4.56 7.49
C GLY A 58 7.10 -4.78 6.23
N GLY A 59 8.19 -4.04 6.04
CA GLY A 59 9.09 -4.15 4.89
C GLY A 59 8.62 -3.41 3.63
N VAL A 60 7.59 -2.57 3.72
CA VAL A 60 7.07 -1.79 2.57
C VAL A 60 6.67 -0.37 2.96
N LEU A 61 6.78 0.57 2.01
CA LEU A 61 6.19 1.90 2.07
C LEU A 61 5.56 2.24 0.71
N SER A 62 4.26 2.54 0.69
CA SER A 62 3.58 3.04 -0.50
C SER A 62 3.65 4.57 -0.55
N VAL A 63 4.24 5.12 -1.60
CA VAL A 63 4.40 6.56 -1.80
C VAL A 63 3.53 7.01 -2.98
N GLY A 64 2.53 7.84 -2.70
CA GLY A 64 1.70 8.46 -3.73
C GLY A 64 2.44 9.58 -4.46
N VAL A 65 2.40 9.56 -5.79
CA VAL A 65 3.00 10.56 -6.68
C VAL A 65 1.95 11.05 -7.67
N TYR A 66 1.94 12.35 -7.96
CA TYR A 66 1.02 12.92 -8.94
C TYR A 66 1.60 12.81 -10.35
N SER A 67 0.80 12.31 -11.29
CA SER A 67 1.21 12.20 -12.71
C SER A 67 1.49 13.56 -13.36
N THR A 68 0.95 14.65 -12.82
CA THR A 68 1.11 16.03 -13.31
C THR A 68 2.31 16.76 -12.69
N ALA A 69 2.96 16.19 -11.66
CA ALA A 69 4.12 16.77 -11.02
C ALA A 69 5.42 16.40 -11.75
N ALA A 70 6.53 17.06 -11.38
CA ALA A 70 7.84 16.65 -11.87
C ALA A 70 8.14 15.20 -11.43
N PRO A 71 8.55 14.32 -12.34
CA PRO A 71 8.79 12.91 -12.03
C PRO A 71 10.04 12.78 -11.14
N TYR A 72 9.98 11.88 -10.17
CA TYR A 72 11.16 11.47 -9.40
C TYR A 72 12.04 10.53 -10.21
N SER A 73 13.35 10.64 -10.05
CA SER A 73 14.34 9.88 -10.83
C SER A 73 15.01 8.77 -10.02
N THR A 74 15.21 8.98 -8.72
CA THR A 74 15.95 8.06 -7.86
C THR A 74 15.21 7.77 -6.57
N VAL A 75 15.38 6.56 -6.06
CA VAL A 75 14.97 6.17 -4.72
C VAL A 75 16.17 5.70 -3.92
N ARG A 76 16.18 6.05 -2.64
CA ARG A 76 17.20 5.62 -1.67
C ARG A 76 16.55 5.16 -0.37
N ALA A 77 17.03 4.05 0.16
CA ALA A 77 16.68 3.57 1.49
C ALA A 77 17.89 3.67 2.42
N GLU A 78 17.65 4.17 3.63
CA GLU A 78 18.66 4.30 4.67
C GLU A 78 18.19 3.65 5.98
N LYS A 79 19.13 3.02 6.67
CA LYS A 79 18.90 2.45 7.99
C LYS A 79 20.21 2.42 8.79
N SER A 80 20.14 2.80 10.07
CA SER A 80 21.30 2.70 10.96
C SER A 80 21.81 1.26 11.06
N GLY A 81 23.12 1.09 10.97
CA GLY A 81 23.75 -0.24 10.94
C GLY A 81 23.74 -0.92 9.56
N TYR A 82 23.25 -0.25 8.51
CA TYR A 82 23.23 -0.76 7.14
C TYR A 82 23.86 0.24 6.17
N SER A 83 24.32 -0.26 5.03
CA SER A 83 24.74 0.55 3.89
C SER A 83 23.49 1.02 3.16
N SER A 84 23.46 2.30 2.75
CA SER A 84 22.35 2.85 1.98
C SER A 84 22.20 2.12 0.64
N ALA A 85 20.97 1.77 0.28
CA ALA A 85 20.66 1.20 -1.02
C ALA A 85 19.98 2.25 -1.89
N SER A 86 20.39 2.39 -3.15
CA SER A 86 19.81 3.35 -4.09
C SER A 86 19.68 2.77 -5.49
N GLN A 87 18.63 3.18 -6.21
CA GLN A 87 18.44 2.84 -7.62
C GLN A 87 17.62 3.92 -8.34
N SER A 88 17.58 3.84 -9.67
CA SER A 88 16.67 4.66 -10.46
C SER A 88 15.22 4.19 -10.26
N LEU A 89 14.31 5.14 -10.12
CA LEU A 89 12.89 4.87 -10.20
C LEU A 89 12.51 4.57 -11.66
N PRO A 90 11.53 3.68 -11.88
CA PRO A 90 10.97 3.47 -13.20
C PRO A 90 10.10 4.67 -13.63
N ALA A 91 9.41 4.56 -14.77
CA ALA A 91 8.50 5.61 -15.21
C ALA A 91 7.44 5.91 -14.14
N THR A 92 6.95 7.16 -14.11
CA THR A 92 5.91 7.55 -13.14
C THR A 92 4.66 6.69 -13.35
N PRO A 93 4.12 6.05 -12.30
CA PRO A 93 2.95 5.18 -12.43
C PRO A 93 1.73 5.98 -12.90
N SER A 94 0.89 5.33 -13.69
CA SER A 94 -0.38 5.91 -14.13
C SER A 94 -1.32 6.13 -12.93
N PRO A 95 -2.35 6.98 -13.06
CA PRO A 95 -3.33 7.12 -11.99
C PRO A 95 -3.99 5.80 -11.63
N GLY A 96 -4.00 5.45 -10.35
CA GLY A 96 -4.51 4.16 -9.88
C GLY A 96 -3.50 3.00 -9.93
N GLU A 97 -2.33 3.19 -10.55
CA GLU A 97 -1.33 2.15 -10.75
C GLU A 97 -0.37 2.06 -9.56
N HIS A 98 -0.03 0.83 -9.18
CA HIS A 98 1.00 0.52 -8.20
C HIS A 98 2.21 -0.07 -8.89
N GLN A 99 3.38 0.53 -8.66
CA GLN A 99 4.63 0.05 -9.21
C GLN A 99 5.59 -0.34 -8.09
N SER A 100 5.99 -1.61 -8.09
CA SER A 100 6.88 -2.16 -7.06
C SER A 100 8.34 -1.81 -7.34
N VAL A 101 9.04 -1.40 -6.29
CA VAL A 101 10.46 -1.05 -6.33
C VAL A 101 11.15 -1.74 -5.15
N TYR A 102 12.22 -2.50 -5.41
CA TYR A 102 12.85 -3.36 -4.41
C TYR A 102 14.24 -2.85 -4.05
N LEU A 103 14.48 -2.56 -2.78
CA LEU A 103 15.77 -2.13 -2.25
C LEU A 103 16.30 -3.16 -1.27
N THR A 104 17.54 -3.60 -1.49
CA THR A 104 18.22 -4.54 -0.59
C THR A 104 19.34 -3.81 0.13
N LEU A 105 19.21 -3.68 1.45
CA LEU A 105 20.22 -3.09 2.32
C LEU A 105 21.10 -4.19 2.90
N ASN A 106 22.41 -3.94 2.91
CA ASN A 106 23.41 -4.83 3.48
C ASN A 106 23.87 -4.29 4.84
N PRO A 107 23.96 -5.12 5.90
CA PRO A 107 24.50 -4.68 7.18
C PRO A 107 25.92 -4.14 7.03
N ASN A 108 26.23 -3.06 7.73
CA ASN A 108 27.60 -2.57 7.84
C ASN A 108 28.38 -3.57 8.69
N THR A 109 29.49 -4.08 8.18
CA THR A 109 30.41 -4.87 8.98
C THR A 109 30.97 -4.00 10.10
N PRO A 110 30.88 -4.40 11.39
CA PRO A 110 31.53 -3.66 12.46
C PRO A 110 33.03 -3.61 12.19
N THR A 111 33.59 -2.41 11.98
CA THR A 111 35.03 -2.20 12.08
C THR A 111 35.40 -2.44 13.54
N THR A 112 36.18 -3.51 13.79
CA THR A 112 36.65 -3.92 15.12
C THR A 112 37.97 -3.22 15.45
#